data_AF-A0A084U7B7-F1
#
_entry.id   AF-A0A084U7B7-F1
#
_cell.length_a   1.000
_cell.length_b   1.000
_cell.length_c   1.000
_cell.angle_alpha   90.00
_cell.angle_beta   90.00
_cell.angle_gamma   90.00
#
_symmetry.space_group_name_H-M   'P 1'
#
loop_
_entity.id
_entity.type
_entity.pdbx_description
1 polymer ?
#
loop_
_entity_poly.entity_id
_entity_poly.type
_entity_poly.pdbx_seq_one_letter_code
_entity_poly.pdbx_strand_id
1 'polypeptide(L)'
;MSAPLEVSAALLNSRLVKASVSDPELVEAYMSGAIRTKGPSRPPNPLNRHSRRLTARFNRKWQRSPDRAASVKRRRMLGGSSSLPDTIRHHYTEGERAALAVVAGEVKHHGVCDLPLDRIAAVAGVSRTTVQNALREARARGHVIVEPRPRKGQKNLTNLVHVSSKEWLAWLKRGPSLARSIGFKTFHPTKNQDQKTIAGTCQGAENGHDHASGDGAKGLRNRERRRSRAQPAMAKEVHRG
;
A
#
# COMPACT_ATOMS: atom_id res chain seq x y z
N MET A 1 -47.72 -25.71 7.55
CA MET A 1 -47.29 -26.85 8.38
C MET A 1 -45.78 -26.79 8.52
N SER A 2 -45.27 -26.26 9.63
CA SER A 2 -43.84 -26.18 9.91
C SER A 2 -43.33 -27.56 10.31
N ALA A 3 -42.39 -28.12 9.53
CA ALA A 3 -41.75 -29.38 9.88
C ALA A 3 -41.02 -29.24 11.24
N PRO A 4 -41.13 -30.22 12.14
CA PRO A 4 -40.40 -30.20 13.41
C PRO A 4 -38.89 -30.25 13.12
N LEU A 5 -38.12 -29.39 13.80
CA LEU A 5 -36.67 -29.35 13.67
C LEU A 5 -36.09 -30.65 14.24
N GLU A 6 -35.50 -31.48 13.38
CA GLU A 6 -34.79 -32.68 13.83
C GLU A 6 -33.50 -32.29 14.56
N VAL A 7 -33.44 -32.62 15.85
CA VAL A 7 -32.26 -32.37 16.68
C VAL A 7 -31.20 -33.42 16.35
N SER A 8 -30.00 -32.98 15.99
CA SER A 8 -28.91 -33.87 15.60
C SER A 8 -28.45 -34.77 16.76
N ALA A 9 -28.11 -36.03 16.46
CA ALA A 9 -27.63 -37.00 17.45
C ALA A 9 -26.35 -36.55 18.18
N ALA A 10 -25.55 -35.69 17.55
CA ALA A 10 -24.38 -35.08 18.17
C ALA A 10 -24.75 -34.11 19.32
N LEU A 11 -25.85 -33.38 19.18
CA LEU A 11 -26.31 -32.43 20.20
C LEU A 11 -26.87 -33.17 21.42
N LEU A 12 -27.66 -34.23 21.20
CA LEU A 12 -28.21 -35.07 22.27
C LEU A 12 -27.12 -35.78 23.10
N ASN A 13 -25.99 -36.11 22.48
CA ASN A 13 -24.85 -36.75 23.15
C ASN A 13 -23.85 -35.77 23.77
N SER A 14 -24.05 -34.46 23.61
CA SER A 14 -23.16 -33.46 24.17
C SER A 14 -23.28 -33.42 25.69
N ARG A 15 -22.16 -33.11 26.38
CA ARG A 15 -22.16 -32.95 27.84
C ARG A 15 -23.12 -31.85 28.33
N LEU A 16 -23.46 -30.88 27.48
CA LEU A 16 -24.40 -29.80 27.80
C LEU A 16 -25.84 -30.30 27.95
N VAL A 17 -26.23 -31.31 27.17
CA VAL A 17 -27.58 -31.89 27.17
C VAL A 17 -27.66 -33.12 28.08
N LYS A 18 -26.56 -33.89 28.17
CA LYS A 18 -26.49 -35.14 28.94
C LYS A 18 -26.18 -34.93 30.43
N ALA A 19 -25.64 -33.76 30.81
CA ALA A 19 -25.48 -33.42 32.21
C ALA A 19 -26.85 -33.15 32.83
N SER A 20 -27.16 -33.82 33.95
CA SER A 20 -28.33 -33.50 34.77
C SER A 20 -28.24 -32.04 35.20
N VAL A 21 -29.30 -31.28 34.94
CA VAL A 21 -29.44 -29.89 35.40
C VAL A 21 -29.17 -29.85 36.90
N SER A 22 -28.19 -29.04 37.33
CA SER A 22 -27.76 -29.03 38.74
C SER A 22 -28.89 -28.67 39.71
N ASP A 23 -29.85 -27.83 39.30
CA ASP A 23 -31.04 -27.47 40.07
C ASP A 23 -32.21 -27.09 39.11
N PRO A 24 -33.26 -27.91 38.96
CA PRO A 24 -34.33 -27.68 37.98
C PRO A 24 -35.16 -26.44 38.30
N GLU A 25 -35.45 -26.19 39.59
CA GLU A 25 -36.19 -25.00 40.04
C GLU A 25 -35.43 -23.70 39.72
N LEU A 26 -34.11 -23.71 39.81
CA LEU A 26 -33.27 -22.56 39.50
C LEU A 26 -33.32 -22.25 38.00
N VAL A 27 -33.30 -23.28 37.15
CA VAL A 27 -33.44 -23.13 35.69
C VAL A 27 -34.83 -22.63 35.32
N GLU A 28 -35.89 -23.18 35.91
CA GLU A 28 -37.26 -22.72 35.68
C GLU A 28 -37.46 -21.27 36.13
N ALA A 29 -36.87 -20.88 37.26
CA ALA A 29 -36.89 -19.51 37.75
C ALA A 29 -36.10 -18.54 36.85
N TYR A 30 -35.06 -18.99 36.15
CA TYR A 30 -34.38 -18.21 35.10
C TYR A 30 -35.21 -18.14 33.80
N MET A 31 -35.83 -19.24 33.39
CA MET A 31 -36.65 -19.31 32.17
C MET A 31 -37.95 -18.52 32.27
N SER A 32 -38.58 -18.54 33.44
CA SER A 32 -39.77 -17.73 33.77
C SER A 32 -39.43 -16.26 34.03
N GLY A 33 -38.14 -15.91 34.15
CA GLY A 33 -37.68 -14.56 34.45
C GLY A 33 -37.89 -14.10 35.90
N ALA A 34 -38.30 -15.01 36.79
CA ALA A 34 -38.40 -14.74 38.23
C ALA A 34 -37.04 -14.39 38.86
N ILE A 35 -35.94 -14.97 38.34
CA ILE A 35 -34.56 -14.62 38.73
C ILE A 35 -33.89 -13.83 37.60
N ARG A 36 -33.40 -12.62 37.94
CA ARG A 36 -32.57 -11.82 37.02
C ARG A 36 -31.14 -12.37 36.95
N THR A 37 -30.58 -12.43 35.73
CA THR A 37 -29.17 -12.74 35.49
C THR A 37 -28.29 -11.73 36.22
N LYS A 38 -27.63 -12.19 37.29
CA LYS A 38 -26.66 -11.37 38.00
C LYS A 38 -25.46 -11.13 37.07
N GLY A 39 -25.03 -9.87 36.99
CA GLY A 39 -23.73 -9.55 36.38
C GLY A 39 -22.61 -10.32 37.09
N PRO A 40 -21.42 -10.42 36.48
CA PRO A 40 -20.29 -11.14 37.06
C PRO A 40 -20.04 -10.69 38.51
N SER A 41 -20.23 -11.59 39.47
CA SER A 41 -20.20 -11.31 40.90
C SER A 41 -18.80 -10.98 41.43
N ARG A 42 -17.77 -11.40 40.70
CA ARG A 42 -16.38 -11.14 41.07
C ARG A 42 -15.91 -9.82 40.45
N PRO A 43 -15.49 -8.83 41.25
CA PRO A 43 -14.75 -7.71 40.71
C PRO A 43 -13.48 -8.24 40.01
N PRO A 44 -13.03 -7.60 38.92
CA PRO A 44 -11.84 -8.04 38.21
C PRO A 44 -10.65 -8.08 39.18
N ASN A 45 -10.05 -9.26 39.36
CA ASN A 45 -8.97 -9.49 40.31
C ASN A 45 -7.85 -8.42 40.12
N PRO A 46 -7.52 -7.62 41.15
CA PRO A 46 -6.53 -6.55 41.02
C PRO A 46 -5.12 -7.07 40.69
N LEU A 47 -4.81 -8.32 41.06
CA LEU A 47 -3.56 -8.99 40.67
C LEU A 47 -3.54 -9.27 39.16
N ASN A 48 -4.70 -9.53 38.54
CA ASN A 48 -4.83 -9.66 37.08
C ASN A 48 -4.58 -8.31 36.37
N ARG A 49 -4.83 -7.18 37.04
CA ARG A 49 -4.54 -5.84 36.49
C ARG A 49 -3.05 -5.56 36.45
N HIS A 50 -2.33 -5.93 37.51
CA HIS A 50 -0.88 -5.79 37.60
C HIS A 50 -0.17 -6.78 36.68
N SER A 51 -0.63 -8.04 36.63
CA SER A 51 -0.11 -9.03 35.70
C SER A 51 -0.36 -8.65 34.24
N ARG A 52 -1.52 -8.07 33.89
CA ARG A 52 -1.79 -7.48 32.56
C ARG A 52 -0.86 -6.32 32.23
N ARG A 53 -0.56 -5.44 33.18
CA ARG A 53 0.39 -4.33 32.97
C ARG A 53 1.81 -4.83 32.74
N LEU A 54 2.22 -5.86 33.48
CA LEU A 54 3.52 -6.52 33.30
C LEU A 54 3.59 -7.23 31.94
N THR A 55 2.60 -8.05 31.58
CA THR A 55 2.53 -8.67 30.25
C THR A 55 2.40 -7.65 29.12
N ALA A 56 1.72 -6.52 29.32
CA ALA A 56 1.64 -5.46 28.32
C ALA A 56 2.98 -4.76 28.04
N ARG A 57 3.93 -4.76 29.00
CA ARG A 57 5.30 -4.25 28.79
C ARG A 57 6.16 -5.23 27.99
N PHE A 58 5.90 -6.53 28.13
CA PHE A 58 6.61 -7.58 27.40
C PHE A 58 5.93 -7.99 26.08
N ASN A 59 4.67 -7.59 25.87
CA ASN A 59 4.02 -7.69 24.57
C ASN A 59 4.68 -6.69 23.62
N ARG A 60 5.48 -7.20 22.70
CA ARG A 60 6.10 -6.43 21.60
C ARG A 60 5.00 -5.65 20.88
N LYS A 61 4.92 -4.34 21.14
CA LYS A 61 4.06 -3.45 20.34
C LYS A 61 4.60 -3.50 18.91
N TRP A 62 3.76 -3.89 17.97
CA TRP A 62 4.13 -3.88 16.56
C TRP A 62 4.55 -2.45 16.18
N GLN A 63 5.79 -2.29 15.70
CA GLN A 63 6.30 -0.99 15.26
C GLN A 63 5.33 -0.41 14.23
N ARG A 64 4.73 0.74 14.57
CA ARG A 64 3.84 1.47 13.67
C ARG A 64 4.68 2.39 12.80
N SER A 65 4.23 2.62 11.56
CA SER A 65 4.86 3.62 10.71
C SER A 65 4.88 4.98 11.41
N PRO A 66 5.99 5.73 11.38
CA PRO A 66 6.08 7.07 11.99
C PRO A 66 4.93 7.99 11.59
N ASP A 67 4.53 7.95 10.31
CA ASP A 67 3.33 8.60 9.79
C ASP A 67 2.31 7.57 9.28
N ARG A 68 1.38 7.20 10.15
CA ARG A 68 0.30 6.26 9.81
C ARG A 68 -0.74 6.87 8.88
N ALA A 69 -1.02 8.16 9.00
CA ALA A 69 -2.07 8.82 8.22
C ALA A 69 -1.66 8.87 6.74
N ALA A 70 -0.43 9.28 6.44
CA ALA A 70 0.08 9.25 5.07
C ALA A 70 0.20 7.83 4.52
N SER A 71 0.57 6.85 5.34
CA SER A 71 0.63 5.45 4.92
C SER A 71 -0.74 4.92 4.51
N VAL A 72 -1.78 5.19 5.31
CA VAL A 72 -3.17 4.81 4.99
C VAL A 72 -3.67 5.55 3.75
N LYS A 73 -3.37 6.84 3.61
CA LYS A 73 -3.75 7.63 2.42
C LYS A 73 -3.14 7.03 1.15
N ARG A 74 -1.84 6.71 1.16
CA ARG A 74 -1.16 6.08 0.01
C ARG A 74 -1.77 4.72 -0.34
N ARG A 75 -2.03 3.88 0.67
CA ARG A 75 -2.69 2.59 0.47
C ARG A 75 -4.06 2.75 -0.18
N ARG A 76 -4.89 3.68 0.28
CA ARG A 76 -6.20 3.97 -0.31
C ARG A 76 -6.09 4.48 -1.74
N MET A 77 -5.17 5.41 -2.00
CA MET A 77 -4.95 5.96 -3.35
C MET A 77 -4.49 4.88 -4.33
N LEU A 78 -3.50 4.07 -3.95
CA LEU A 78 -2.95 3.01 -4.80
C LEU A 78 -3.91 1.82 -4.95
N GLY A 79 -4.56 1.40 -3.86
CA GLY A 79 -5.54 0.31 -3.88
C GLY A 79 -6.84 0.67 -4.62
N GLY A 80 -7.21 1.94 -4.61
CA GLY A 80 -8.33 2.49 -5.41
C GLY A 80 -7.96 2.73 -6.88
N SER A 81 -6.68 2.95 -7.19
CA SER A 81 -6.22 3.23 -8.55
C SER A 81 -6.60 2.11 -9.54
N SER A 82 -6.80 2.47 -10.81
CA SER A 82 -7.13 1.55 -11.91
C SER A 82 -5.92 0.74 -12.42
N SER A 83 -4.99 0.33 -11.54
CA SER A 83 -3.74 -0.36 -11.92
C SER A 83 -3.89 -1.84 -12.29
N LEU A 84 -4.96 -2.47 -11.80
CA LEU A 84 -5.36 -3.84 -12.13
C LEU A 84 -6.68 -3.83 -12.92
N PRO A 85 -6.86 -4.77 -13.87
CA PRO A 85 -8.14 -5.01 -14.52
C PRO A 85 -9.18 -5.47 -13.49
N ASP A 86 -10.46 -5.22 -13.79
CA ASP A 86 -11.57 -5.45 -12.87
C ASP A 86 -11.71 -6.94 -12.48
N THR A 87 -11.56 -7.84 -13.45
CA THR A 87 -11.53 -9.31 -13.29
C THR A 87 -10.56 -9.79 -12.22
N ILE A 88 -9.37 -9.18 -12.15
CA ILE A 88 -8.32 -9.53 -11.19
C ILE A 88 -8.53 -8.79 -9.86
N ARG A 89 -9.01 -7.54 -9.92
CA ARG A 89 -9.16 -6.64 -8.77
C ARG A 89 -10.01 -7.23 -7.65
N HIS A 90 -11.12 -7.90 -7.98
CA HIS A 90 -12.08 -8.43 -7.00
C HIS A 90 -11.51 -9.51 -6.08
N HIS A 91 -10.41 -10.15 -6.50
CA HIS A 91 -9.79 -11.22 -5.72
C HIS A 91 -8.88 -10.72 -4.58
N TYR A 92 -8.60 -9.42 -4.53
CA TYR A 92 -7.60 -8.86 -3.63
C TYR A 92 -8.16 -7.83 -2.67
N THR A 93 -7.64 -7.86 -1.45
CA THR A 93 -7.90 -6.83 -0.45
C THR A 93 -7.28 -5.50 -0.89
N GLU A 94 -7.75 -4.38 -0.32
CA GLU A 94 -7.23 -3.04 -0.63
C GLU A 94 -5.70 -2.94 -0.44
N GLY A 95 -5.17 -3.56 0.62
CA GLY A 95 -3.73 -3.57 0.90
C GLY A 95 -2.93 -4.38 -0.12
N GLU A 96 -3.47 -5.52 -0.57
CA GLU A 96 -2.84 -6.32 -1.61
C GLU A 96 -2.90 -5.60 -2.96
N ARG A 97 -4.03 -4.98 -3.30
CA ARG A 97 -4.18 -4.14 -4.50
C ARG A 97 -3.17 -3.00 -4.51
N ALA A 98 -2.95 -2.33 -3.38
CA ALA A 98 -1.94 -1.28 -3.27
C ALA A 98 -0.52 -1.80 -3.53
N ALA A 99 -0.17 -2.99 -3.03
CA ALA A 99 1.13 -3.61 -3.29
C ALA A 99 1.28 -4.00 -4.78
N LEU A 100 0.25 -4.63 -5.36
CA LEU A 100 0.25 -5.02 -6.78
C LEU A 100 0.26 -3.81 -7.71
N ALA A 101 -0.33 -2.67 -7.31
CA ALA A 101 -0.26 -1.41 -8.06
C ALA A 101 1.18 -0.90 -8.20
N VAL A 102 2.00 -1.01 -7.15
CA VAL A 102 3.42 -0.65 -7.19
C VAL A 102 4.19 -1.60 -8.11
N VAL A 103 3.95 -2.91 -8.00
CA VAL A 103 4.56 -3.92 -8.88
C VAL A 103 4.19 -3.66 -10.34
N ALA A 104 2.92 -3.35 -10.61
CA ALA A 104 2.43 -2.98 -11.94
C ALA A 104 3.14 -1.73 -12.50
N GLY A 105 3.36 -0.71 -11.68
CA GLY A 105 4.13 0.48 -12.06
C GLY A 105 5.57 0.13 -12.43
N GLU A 106 6.24 -0.68 -11.61
CA GLU A 106 7.62 -1.10 -11.86
C GLU A 106 7.73 -1.93 -13.16
N VAL A 107 6.83 -2.90 -13.33
CA VAL A 107 6.73 -3.72 -14.56
C VAL A 107 6.45 -2.86 -15.78
N LYS A 108 5.70 -1.76 -15.64
CA LYS A 108 5.45 -0.82 -16.75
C LYS A 108 6.70 -0.03 -17.14
N HIS A 109 7.56 0.32 -16.18
CA HIS A 109 8.77 1.10 -16.43
C HIS A 109 9.97 0.25 -16.85
N HIS A 110 10.18 -0.89 -16.19
CA HIS A 110 11.36 -1.73 -16.34
C HIS A 110 11.07 -3.09 -17.00
N GLY A 111 9.80 -3.44 -17.23
CA GLY A 111 9.39 -4.75 -17.76
C GLY A 111 9.32 -5.85 -16.69
N VAL A 112 10.11 -5.72 -15.63
CA VAL A 112 10.16 -6.64 -14.48
C VAL A 112 10.21 -5.82 -13.18
N CYS A 113 9.82 -6.42 -12.06
CA CYS A 113 9.98 -5.80 -10.75
C CYS A 113 11.17 -6.42 -10.01
N ASP A 114 12.25 -5.65 -9.86
CA ASP A 114 13.47 -5.98 -9.08
C ASP A 114 13.49 -5.27 -7.71
N LEU A 115 12.34 -4.74 -7.27
CA LEU A 115 12.27 -4.00 -6.02
C LEU A 115 12.24 -4.95 -4.81
N PRO A 116 13.03 -4.67 -3.74
CA PRO A 116 12.95 -5.46 -2.52
C PRO A 116 11.57 -5.29 -1.88
N LEU A 117 11.08 -6.36 -1.23
CA LEU A 117 9.75 -6.39 -0.61
C LEU A 117 9.52 -5.23 0.37
N ASP A 118 10.57 -4.81 1.09
CA ASP A 118 10.48 -3.71 2.04
C ASP A 118 10.30 -2.35 1.35
N ARG A 119 10.89 -2.17 0.16
CA ARG A 119 10.69 -0.96 -0.65
C ARG A 119 9.28 -0.92 -1.24
N ILE A 120 8.76 -2.06 -1.72
CA ILE A 120 7.36 -2.18 -2.16
C ILE A 120 6.42 -1.80 -1.02
N ALA A 121 6.65 -2.37 0.18
CA ALA A 121 5.86 -2.09 1.37
C ALA A 121 5.89 -0.59 1.76
N ALA A 122 7.08 0.02 1.74
CA ALA A 122 7.25 1.43 2.07
C ALA A 122 6.56 2.37 1.08
N VAL A 123 6.59 2.05 -0.22
CA VAL A 123 5.92 2.84 -1.28
C VAL A 123 4.40 2.67 -1.21
N ALA A 124 3.92 1.42 -1.08
CA ALA A 124 2.50 1.11 -1.02
C ALA A 124 1.81 1.53 0.28
N GLY A 125 2.56 1.76 1.36
CA GLY A 125 2.01 2.06 2.68
C GLY A 125 1.41 0.83 3.39
N VAL A 126 2.02 -0.33 3.18
CA VAL A 126 1.58 -1.62 3.74
C VAL A 126 2.70 -2.28 4.55
N SER A 127 2.39 -3.35 5.30
CA SER A 127 3.42 -4.15 5.96
C SER A 127 4.08 -5.12 4.97
N ARG A 128 5.31 -5.55 5.29
CA ARG A 128 6.02 -6.60 4.54
C ARG A 128 5.17 -7.86 4.38
N THR A 129 4.46 -8.28 5.44
CA THR A 129 3.59 -9.46 5.42
C THR A 129 2.42 -9.32 4.45
N THR A 130 1.85 -8.12 4.30
CA THR A 130 0.80 -7.87 3.30
C THR A 130 1.35 -8.03 1.88
N VAL A 131 2.58 -7.58 1.61
CA VAL A 131 3.21 -7.79 0.28
C VAL A 131 3.45 -9.28 0.03
N GLN A 132 3.94 -10.02 1.03
CA GLN A 132 4.16 -11.46 0.92
C GLN A 132 2.85 -12.22 0.66
N ASN A 133 1.78 -11.88 1.38
CA ASN A 133 0.46 -12.44 1.14
C ASN A 133 -0.02 -12.10 -0.28
N ALA A 134 0.07 -10.84 -0.71
CA ALA A 134 -0.32 -10.42 -2.06
C ALA A 134 0.40 -11.25 -3.15
N LEU A 135 1.71 -11.44 -3.02
CA LEU A 135 2.50 -12.23 -3.97
C LEU A 135 2.16 -13.72 -3.91
N ARG A 136 1.90 -14.27 -2.72
CA ARG A 136 1.45 -15.66 -2.56
C ARG A 136 0.09 -15.88 -3.23
N GLU A 137 -0.87 -14.99 -2.96
CA GLU A 137 -2.21 -15.01 -3.53
C GLU A 137 -2.19 -14.81 -5.05
N ALA A 138 -1.30 -13.95 -5.57
CA ALA A 138 -1.11 -13.74 -7.00
C ALA A 138 -0.44 -14.92 -7.71
N ARG A 139 0.52 -15.57 -7.05
CA ARG A 139 1.13 -16.79 -7.55
C ARG A 139 0.12 -17.94 -7.57
N ALA A 140 -0.68 -18.10 -6.51
CA ALA A 140 -1.70 -19.13 -6.42
C ALA A 140 -2.74 -19.03 -7.54
N ARG A 141 -3.10 -17.80 -7.94
CA ARG A 141 -4.02 -17.53 -9.06
C ARG A 141 -3.35 -17.48 -10.44
N GLY A 142 -2.02 -17.65 -10.52
CA GLY A 142 -1.28 -17.61 -11.78
C GLY A 142 -1.18 -16.22 -12.44
N HIS A 143 -1.40 -15.14 -11.68
CA HIS A 143 -1.26 -13.77 -12.18
C HIS A 143 0.19 -13.30 -12.24
N VAL A 144 1.04 -13.87 -11.37
CA VAL A 144 2.43 -13.48 -11.16
C VAL A 144 3.33 -14.71 -11.05
N ILE A 145 4.52 -14.62 -11.64
CA ILE A 145 5.63 -15.56 -11.47
C ILE A 145 6.72 -14.86 -10.66
N VAL A 146 7.21 -15.54 -9.62
CA VAL A 146 8.29 -15.04 -8.77
C VAL A 146 9.52 -15.91 -9.00
N GLU A 147 10.56 -15.33 -9.57
CA GLU A 147 11.83 -16.00 -9.84
C GLU A 147 12.81 -15.73 -8.71
N PRO A 148 13.26 -16.77 -7.98
CA PRO A 148 14.28 -16.61 -6.95
C PRO A 148 15.66 -16.38 -7.59
N ARG A 149 16.47 -15.50 -7.00
CA ARG A 149 17.82 -15.19 -7.47
C ARG A 149 18.89 -15.62 -6.44
N PRO A 150 19.18 -16.93 -6.33
CA PRO A 150 20.13 -17.43 -5.35
C PRO A 150 21.57 -17.04 -5.70
N ARG A 151 22.37 -16.74 -4.67
CA ARG A 151 23.83 -16.56 -4.80
C ARG A 151 24.55 -17.55 -3.88
N LYS A 152 25.47 -18.34 -4.44
CA LYS A 152 26.27 -19.28 -3.63
C LYS A 152 27.15 -18.49 -2.65
N GLY A 153 27.10 -18.86 -1.36
CA GLY A 153 27.94 -18.27 -0.31
C GLY A 153 27.59 -16.82 0.08
N GLN A 154 26.50 -16.24 -0.42
CA GLN A 154 26.05 -14.88 -0.09
C GLN A 154 24.54 -14.84 0.17
N LYS A 155 24.04 -13.69 0.67
CA LYS A 155 22.60 -13.46 0.74
C LYS A 155 22.01 -13.43 -0.67
N ASN A 156 20.85 -14.07 -0.83
CA ASN A 156 20.12 -14.07 -2.09
C ASN A 156 19.78 -12.63 -2.48
N LEU A 157 19.80 -12.37 -3.79
CA LEU A 157 19.35 -11.09 -4.32
C LEU A 157 17.82 -11.00 -4.22
N THR A 158 17.30 -9.82 -4.51
CA THR A 158 15.86 -9.61 -4.58
C THR A 158 15.23 -10.58 -5.57
N ASN A 159 14.07 -11.12 -5.20
CA ASN A 159 13.30 -11.98 -6.09
C ASN A 159 12.73 -11.12 -7.22
N LEU A 160 12.86 -11.61 -8.46
CA LEU A 160 12.29 -10.95 -9.63
C LEU A 160 10.82 -11.33 -9.75
N VAL A 161 9.97 -10.33 -9.96
CA VAL A 161 8.52 -10.52 -10.07
C VAL A 161 8.07 -10.19 -11.50
N HIS A 162 7.51 -11.19 -12.18
CA HIS A 162 6.99 -11.11 -13.54
C HIS A 162 5.47 -11.23 -13.54
N VAL A 163 4.79 -10.38 -14.32
CA VAL A 163 3.34 -10.51 -14.52
C VAL A 163 3.10 -11.50 -15.66
N SER A 164 2.49 -12.65 -15.35
CA SER A 164 2.21 -13.72 -16.33
C SER A 164 0.85 -13.56 -17.01
N SER A 165 -0.12 -12.94 -16.33
CA SER A 165 -1.48 -12.78 -16.89
C SER A 165 -1.47 -11.87 -18.12
N LYS A 166 -1.88 -12.42 -19.28
CA LYS A 166 -2.00 -11.67 -20.54
C LYS A 166 -2.99 -10.51 -20.41
N GLU A 167 -4.08 -10.72 -19.68
CA GLU A 167 -5.09 -9.69 -19.44
C GLU A 167 -4.49 -8.52 -18.66
N TRP A 168 -3.72 -8.82 -17.60
CA TRP A 168 -3.07 -7.78 -16.82
C TRP A 168 -2.02 -7.04 -17.64
N LEU A 169 -1.19 -7.75 -18.42
CA LEU A 169 -0.22 -7.10 -19.32
C LEU A 169 -0.91 -6.20 -20.37
N ALA A 170 -2.01 -6.65 -20.96
CA ALA A 170 -2.81 -5.85 -21.89
C ALA A 170 -3.38 -4.61 -21.20
N TRP A 171 -3.84 -4.76 -19.95
CA TRP A 171 -4.31 -3.65 -19.13
C TRP A 171 -3.21 -2.61 -18.88
N LEU A 172 -1.99 -3.04 -18.54
CA LEU A 172 -0.85 -2.14 -18.30
C LEU A 172 -0.44 -1.37 -19.56
N LYS A 173 -0.53 -2.00 -20.74
CA LYS A 173 -0.30 -1.35 -22.05
C LYS A 173 -1.39 -0.32 -22.39
N ARG A 174 -2.64 -0.59 -21.99
CA ARG A 174 -3.79 0.30 -22.25
C ARG A 174 -3.84 1.50 -21.31
N GLY A 175 -3.54 1.29 -20.02
CA GLY A 175 -3.62 2.32 -18.98
C GLY A 175 -2.74 3.54 -19.28
N PRO A 176 -3.09 4.72 -18.75
CA PRO A 176 -2.42 5.99 -19.06
C PRO A 176 -0.92 5.82 -18.88
N SER A 177 -0.20 5.76 -20.00
CA SER A 177 1.24 5.94 -19.96
C SER A 177 1.44 7.36 -19.47
N LEU A 178 2.35 7.60 -18.53
CA LEU A 178 2.81 8.96 -18.21
C LEU A 178 3.23 9.73 -19.49
N ALA A 179 3.44 9.04 -20.61
CA ALA A 179 3.73 9.60 -21.93
C ALA A 179 2.50 9.82 -22.85
N ARG A 180 1.32 9.27 -22.56
CA ARG A 180 0.11 9.62 -23.30
C ARG A 180 -0.48 10.84 -22.62
N SER A 181 0.03 12.00 -22.98
CA SER A 181 -0.66 13.27 -22.80
C SER A 181 -2.12 13.06 -23.22
N ILE A 182 -2.99 12.95 -22.23
CA ILE A 182 -4.43 12.95 -22.45
C ILE A 182 -4.74 14.35 -22.96
N GLY A 183 -4.72 14.49 -24.28
CA GLY A 183 -5.60 15.39 -25.02
C GLY A 183 -5.60 16.87 -24.65
N PHE A 184 -4.44 17.51 -24.59
CA PHE A 184 -4.35 18.80 -25.27
C PHE A 184 -3.43 18.57 -26.46
N LYS A 185 -4.01 18.47 -27.66
CA LYS A 185 -3.23 18.69 -28.88
C LYS A 185 -2.56 20.04 -28.66
N THR A 186 -1.25 20.15 -28.82
CA THR A 186 -0.57 21.45 -28.82
C THR A 186 -1.17 22.25 -29.99
N PHE A 187 -2.24 22.97 -29.73
CA PHE A 187 -2.79 23.94 -30.67
C PHE A 187 -1.70 24.99 -30.79
N HIS A 188 -0.97 24.97 -31.89
CA HIS A 188 -0.24 26.15 -32.33
C HIS A 188 -1.32 27.13 -32.79
N PRO A 189 -1.60 28.22 -32.06
CA PRO A 189 -2.49 29.23 -32.60
C PRO A 189 -1.80 29.76 -33.86
N THR A 190 -2.37 29.44 -35.03
CA THR A 190 -2.03 30.11 -36.27
C THR A 190 -2.32 31.58 -36.01
N LYS A 191 -1.30 32.43 -36.03
CA LYS A 191 -1.47 33.88 -35.90
C LYS A 191 -2.36 34.34 -37.04
N ASN A 192 -3.63 34.63 -36.78
CA ASN A 192 -4.40 35.48 -37.67
C ASN A 192 -3.79 36.87 -37.53
N GLN A 193 -2.99 37.26 -38.52
CA GLN A 193 -2.62 38.65 -38.70
C GLN A 193 -3.89 39.37 -39.16
N ASP A 194 -4.69 39.84 -38.21
CA ASP A 194 -5.74 40.79 -38.52
C ASP A 194 -5.06 42.09 -38.94
N GLN A 195 -4.95 42.29 -40.26
CA GLN A 195 -4.64 43.60 -40.83
C GLN A 195 -5.84 44.52 -40.57
N LYS A 196 -5.91 45.09 -39.37
CA LYS A 196 -6.85 46.17 -39.08
C LYS A 196 -6.24 47.46 -39.60
N THR A 197 -6.40 47.70 -40.89
CA THR A 197 -6.43 49.06 -41.42
C THR A 197 -7.70 49.71 -40.89
N ILE A 198 -7.57 50.75 -40.08
CA ILE A 198 -8.34 52.01 -40.15
C ILE A 198 -7.64 52.99 -39.18
N ALA A 199 -7.19 54.09 -39.78
CA ALA A 199 -6.61 55.25 -39.13
C ALA A 199 -7.66 56.02 -38.30
N GLY A 200 -7.20 56.71 -37.24
CA GLY A 200 -7.97 57.77 -36.57
C GLY A 200 -7.64 57.96 -35.07
N THR A 201 -6.64 58.79 -34.80
CA THR A 201 -6.43 59.80 -33.70
C THR A 201 -7.59 59.96 -32.68
N CYS A 202 -7.47 60.27 -31.37
CA CYS A 202 -6.47 60.97 -30.52
C CYS A 202 -6.79 60.80 -29.00
N GLN A 203 -5.71 60.73 -28.19
CA GLN A 203 -5.42 61.35 -26.86
C GLN A 203 -6.26 61.13 -25.58
N GLY A 204 -5.51 60.91 -24.48
CA GLY A 204 -5.88 61.00 -23.04
C GLY A 204 -5.48 59.74 -22.26
N ALA A 205 -4.27 59.63 -21.66
CA ALA A 205 -3.94 59.86 -20.23
C ALA A 205 -4.97 59.19 -19.29
N GLU A 206 -4.67 58.26 -18.36
CA GLU A 206 -3.62 58.25 -17.33
C GLU A 206 -3.66 56.92 -16.50
N ASN A 207 -2.47 56.46 -16.05
CA ASN A 207 -2.07 55.72 -14.82
C ASN A 207 -3.08 54.73 -14.16
N GLY A 208 -2.78 53.48 -13.76
CA GLY A 208 -1.59 52.81 -13.20
C GLY A 208 -2.06 51.76 -12.16
N HIS A 209 -1.19 50.81 -11.78
CA HIS A 209 -1.28 49.78 -10.71
C HIS A 209 -1.83 48.38 -11.09
N ASP A 210 -1.24 47.23 -10.73
CA ASP A 210 0.05 46.85 -10.13
C ASP A 210 0.32 45.37 -10.47
N HIS A 211 1.57 45.03 -10.75
CA HIS A 211 2.08 43.67 -10.93
C HIS A 211 2.69 43.14 -9.62
N ALA A 212 2.34 41.91 -9.22
CA ALA A 212 3.17 41.11 -8.31
C ALA A 212 3.11 39.63 -8.69
N SER A 213 3.97 39.22 -9.64
CA SER A 213 4.37 37.83 -9.84
C SER A 213 5.69 37.60 -9.12
N GLY A 214 5.68 36.75 -8.09
CA GLY A 214 6.87 36.28 -7.41
C GLY A 214 7.52 35.15 -8.19
N ASP A 215 8.58 35.48 -8.91
CA ASP A 215 9.60 34.55 -9.41
C ASP A 215 10.38 33.94 -8.23
N GLY A 216 10.59 32.62 -8.26
CA GLY A 216 11.33 31.90 -7.24
C GLY A 216 11.98 30.61 -7.74
N ALA A 217 13.24 30.74 -8.16
CA ALA A 217 14.29 29.71 -8.16
C ALA A 217 14.22 28.56 -9.20
N LYS A 218 14.79 28.85 -10.39
CA LYS A 218 15.58 27.88 -11.16
C LYS A 218 16.93 27.66 -10.46
N GLY A 219 17.36 26.42 -10.36
CA GLY A 219 18.80 26.09 -10.21
C GLY A 219 19.06 24.97 -9.24
N LEU A 220 19.32 23.76 -9.76
CA LEU A 220 20.25 22.75 -9.24
C LEU A 220 20.22 21.55 -10.20
N ARG A 221 20.87 21.73 -11.36
CA ARG A 221 21.32 20.63 -12.22
C ARG A 221 22.84 20.68 -12.26
N ASN A 222 23.45 19.49 -12.24
CA ASN A 222 24.87 19.19 -12.45
C ASN A 222 25.86 19.56 -11.34
N ARG A 223 26.09 18.61 -10.41
CA ARG A 223 27.37 18.54 -9.68
C ARG A 223 27.76 17.11 -9.28
N GLU A 224 27.81 16.19 -10.25
CA GLU A 224 28.43 14.87 -10.00
C GLU A 224 29.07 14.29 -11.27
N ARG A 225 29.98 15.06 -11.87
CA ARG A 225 30.91 14.61 -12.92
C ARG A 225 32.27 15.31 -12.78
N ARG A 226 32.88 15.26 -11.59
CA ARG A 226 34.28 15.68 -11.34
C ARG A 226 34.89 14.91 -10.15
N ARG A 227 34.99 13.59 -10.25
CA ARG A 227 35.85 12.75 -9.37
C ARG A 227 36.57 11.62 -10.14
N SER A 228 36.94 11.88 -11.38
CA SER A 228 37.69 10.93 -12.22
C SER A 228 38.75 11.64 -13.05
N ARG A 229 39.74 12.26 -12.38
CA ARG A 229 41.10 12.49 -12.92
C ARG A 229 42.01 13.11 -11.85
N ALA A 230 42.78 12.29 -11.14
CA ALA A 230 44.00 12.70 -10.43
C ALA A 230 44.82 11.45 -10.05
N GLN A 231 45.66 11.01 -10.99
CA GLN A 231 47.02 10.52 -10.71
C GLN A 231 47.95 11.61 -11.30
N PRO A 232 49.16 11.89 -10.78
CA PRO A 232 50.27 10.92 -10.73
C PRO A 232 51.38 11.17 -9.66
N ALA A 233 52.50 10.43 -9.82
CA ALA A 233 53.88 10.63 -9.34
C ALA A 233 54.27 9.98 -7.99
N MET A 234 55.02 8.87 -8.00
CA MET A 234 56.50 8.77 -8.11
C MET A 234 57.23 9.35 -6.89
N ALA A 235 57.61 8.47 -5.95
CA ALA A 235 58.73 8.70 -5.04
C ALA A 235 59.62 7.45 -5.05
N LYS A 236 60.80 7.61 -5.61
CA LYS A 236 61.94 6.68 -5.54
C LYS A 236 62.54 6.70 -4.14
N GLU A 237 63.07 5.54 -3.76
CA GLU A 237 64.24 5.24 -2.90
C GLU A 237 64.54 6.11 -1.68
N VAL A 238 64.86 5.47 -0.55
CA VAL A 238 66.23 5.43 0.01
C VAL A 238 66.32 4.35 1.10
N HIS A 239 67.24 3.43 0.84
CA HIS A 239 68.10 2.62 1.73
C HIS A 239 68.24 3.04 3.21
N ARG A 240 68.18 2.07 4.14
CA ARG A 240 69.21 1.72 5.17
C ARG A 240 68.58 1.08 6.41
N GLY A 241 69.22 0.00 6.90
CA GLY A 241 69.09 -0.52 8.27
C GLY A 241 68.65 -1.96 8.32
#